data_AF-A0A944VWM5-F1
#
_entry.id   AF-A0A944VWM5-F1
#
_cell.length_a   1.000
_cell.length_b   1.000
_cell.length_c   1.000
_cell.angle_alpha   90.00
_cell.angle_beta   90.00
_cell.angle_gamma   90.00
#
_symmetry.space_group_name_H-M   'P 1'
#
loop_
_entity.id
_entity.type
_entity.pdbx_description
1 polymer ?
#
loop_
_entity_poly.entity_id
_entity_poly.type
_entity_poly.pdbx_seq_one_letter_code
_entity_poly.pdbx_strand_id
1 'polypeptide(L)'
;MMSVAYHQIGRVCEEIDNFKEAEKAYRQALAISIKIKNKNGEASSLNQLGNIYNQYGYLEDAVTFYRQACDIDLELNDLRNEGKDRSNLANTLINLKRYDDAWDEIKRAIECKSSFDHAATIWNVYDILYNLEIATGNTKAAEQAWKKAFTAYLNCRKDGGYGQTNSAQIVEMFRRGIKQENSSELETMFEQVSNMDLTENKKLLFSKLKLVLDGNRDISLAMDYGLNYQDAVELHLLLEWLVEKGL
;
A
#
# COMPACT_ATOMS: atom_id res chain seq x y z
N MET A 1 -18.99 -20.56 -10.60
CA MET A 1 -19.07 -19.62 -11.75
C MET A 1 -19.86 -18.36 -11.41
N MET A 2 -21.11 -18.46 -10.93
CA MET A 2 -21.95 -17.28 -10.64
C MET A 2 -21.37 -16.33 -9.56
N SER A 3 -20.78 -16.86 -8.48
CA SER A 3 -20.13 -16.03 -7.44
C SER A 3 -18.97 -15.21 -7.99
N VAL A 4 -18.17 -15.79 -8.90
CA VAL A 4 -17.03 -15.11 -9.53
C VAL A 4 -17.53 -13.99 -10.44
N ALA A 5 -18.62 -14.23 -11.18
CA ALA A 5 -19.22 -13.20 -12.03
C ALA A 5 -19.69 -11.98 -11.21
N TYR A 6 -20.34 -12.19 -10.07
CA TYR A 6 -20.74 -11.09 -9.19
C TYR A 6 -19.55 -10.35 -8.56
N HIS A 7 -18.45 -11.04 -8.25
CA HIS A 7 -17.22 -10.36 -7.83
C HIS A 7 -16.67 -9.42 -8.92
N GLN A 8 -16.69 -9.85 -10.18
CA GLN A 8 -16.23 -9.01 -11.28
C GLN A 8 -17.16 -7.81 -11.50
N ILE A 9 -18.48 -8.01 -11.40
CA ILE A 9 -19.45 -6.90 -11.44
C ILE A 9 -19.17 -5.92 -10.29
N GLY A 10 -18.98 -6.42 -9.06
CA GLY A 10 -18.65 -5.58 -7.92
C GLY A 10 -17.41 -4.72 -8.17
N ARG A 11 -16.33 -5.32 -8.70
CA ARG A 11 -15.09 -4.59 -9.03
C ARG A 11 -15.31 -3.52 -10.10
N VAL A 12 -16.06 -3.83 -11.15
CA VAL A 12 -16.40 -2.86 -12.20
C VAL A 12 -17.23 -1.71 -11.61
N CYS A 13 -18.15 -2.01 -10.68
CA CYS A 13 -18.95 -1.00 -10.00
C CYS A 13 -18.13 -0.12 -9.05
N GLU A 14 -17.11 -0.67 -8.38
CA GLU A 14 -16.11 0.10 -7.62
C GLU A 14 -15.35 1.07 -8.53
N GLU A 15 -14.90 0.61 -9.71
CA GLU A 15 -14.14 1.43 -10.67
C GLU A 15 -14.94 2.62 -11.24
N ILE A 16 -16.28 2.56 -11.21
CA ILE A 16 -17.16 3.66 -11.65
C ILE A 16 -17.80 4.41 -10.46
N ASP A 17 -17.27 4.25 -9.25
CA ASP A 17 -17.74 4.90 -8.01
C ASP A 17 -19.23 4.68 -7.70
N ASN A 18 -19.77 3.50 -8.03
CA ASN A 18 -21.14 3.14 -7.74
C ASN A 18 -21.26 2.20 -6.52
N PHE A 19 -21.24 2.80 -5.33
CA PHE A 19 -21.37 2.10 -4.04
C PHE A 19 -22.51 1.09 -3.99
N LYS A 20 -23.72 1.50 -4.39
CA LYS A 20 -24.93 0.67 -4.22
C LYS A 20 -24.90 -0.59 -5.08
N GLU A 21 -24.45 -0.47 -6.32
CA GLU A 21 -24.35 -1.64 -7.21
C GLU A 21 -23.17 -2.54 -6.83
N ALA A 22 -22.04 -1.97 -6.38
CA ALA A 22 -20.92 -2.74 -5.85
C ALA A 22 -21.33 -3.55 -4.61
N GLU A 23 -21.99 -2.90 -3.64
CA GLU A 23 -22.51 -3.55 -2.44
C GLU A 23 -23.47 -4.70 -2.79
N LYS A 24 -24.44 -4.42 -3.65
CA LYS A 24 -25.42 -5.42 -4.09
C LYS A 24 -24.74 -6.63 -4.73
N ALA A 25 -23.76 -6.40 -5.61
CA ALA A 25 -23.01 -7.46 -6.27
C ALA A 25 -22.23 -8.33 -5.25
N TYR A 26 -21.51 -7.71 -4.30
CA TYR A 26 -20.77 -8.47 -3.29
C TYR A 26 -21.69 -9.19 -2.30
N ARG A 27 -22.83 -8.61 -1.91
CA ARG A 27 -23.84 -9.32 -1.10
C ARG A 27 -24.44 -10.52 -1.83
N GLN A 28 -24.65 -10.42 -3.14
CA GLN A 28 -25.09 -11.56 -3.96
C GLN A 28 -24.01 -12.64 -4.05
N ALA A 29 -22.74 -12.26 -4.24
CA ALA A 29 -21.61 -13.20 -4.22
C ALA A 29 -21.50 -13.91 -2.86
N LEU A 30 -21.65 -13.17 -1.76
CA LEU A 30 -21.66 -13.70 -0.39
C LEU A 30 -22.79 -14.72 -0.19
N ALA A 31 -24.02 -14.36 -0.54
CA ALA A 31 -25.18 -15.25 -0.41
C ALA A 31 -25.02 -16.55 -1.22
N ILE A 32 -24.44 -16.46 -2.42
CA ILE A 32 -24.13 -17.64 -3.24
C ILE A 32 -23.05 -18.49 -2.58
N SER A 33 -21.97 -17.89 -2.11
CA SER A 33 -20.86 -18.60 -1.45
C SER A 33 -21.33 -19.34 -0.20
N ILE A 34 -22.16 -18.72 0.63
CA ILE A 34 -22.80 -19.36 1.79
C ILE A 34 -23.68 -20.54 1.33
N LYS A 35 -24.55 -20.34 0.34
CA LYS A 35 -25.47 -21.38 -0.16
C LYS A 35 -24.75 -22.62 -0.66
N ILE A 36 -23.58 -22.46 -1.30
CA ILE A 36 -22.77 -23.58 -1.80
C ILE A 36 -21.69 -24.03 -0.82
N LYS A 37 -21.66 -23.49 0.41
CA LYS A 37 -20.66 -23.77 1.45
C LYS A 37 -19.21 -23.51 1.01
N ASN A 38 -18.99 -22.51 0.17
CA ASN A 38 -17.66 -22.07 -0.25
C ASN A 38 -17.11 -21.03 0.74
N LYS A 39 -16.38 -21.49 1.76
CA LYS A 39 -15.84 -20.62 2.81
C LYS A 39 -14.81 -19.60 2.29
N ASN A 40 -13.93 -19.99 1.36
CA ASN A 40 -13.02 -19.04 0.71
C ASN A 40 -13.76 -17.92 -0.04
N GLY A 41 -14.87 -18.25 -0.71
CA GLY A 41 -15.71 -17.25 -1.40
C GLY A 41 -16.49 -16.35 -0.44
N GLU A 42 -16.87 -16.88 0.72
CA GLU A 42 -17.52 -16.14 1.81
C GLU A 42 -16.56 -15.08 2.37
N ALA A 43 -15.36 -15.48 2.80
CA ALA A 43 -14.31 -14.56 3.28
C ALA A 43 -13.96 -13.50 2.24
N SER A 44 -13.72 -13.90 0.99
CA SER A 44 -13.42 -12.96 -0.10
C SER A 44 -14.54 -11.93 -0.34
N SER A 45 -15.80 -12.34 -0.30
CA SER A 45 -16.94 -11.42 -0.45
C SER A 45 -17.05 -10.45 0.73
N LEU A 46 -16.82 -10.94 1.95
CA LEU A 46 -16.80 -10.13 3.17
C LEU A 46 -15.66 -9.10 3.13
N ASN A 47 -14.46 -9.49 2.73
CA ASN A 47 -13.34 -8.57 2.55
C ASN A 47 -13.67 -7.44 1.58
N GLN A 48 -14.30 -7.76 0.44
CA GLN A 48 -14.70 -6.74 -0.54
C GLN A 48 -15.79 -5.81 0.00
N LEU A 49 -16.76 -6.33 0.76
CA LEU A 49 -17.71 -5.49 1.48
C LEU A 49 -17.00 -4.56 2.47
N GLY A 50 -16.01 -5.07 3.21
CA GLY A 50 -15.17 -4.23 4.06
C GLY A 50 -14.48 -3.11 3.29
N ASN A 51 -13.90 -3.42 2.12
CA ASN A 51 -13.21 -2.45 1.26
C ASN A 51 -14.13 -1.32 0.79
N ILE A 52 -15.32 -1.64 0.26
CA ILE A 52 -16.25 -0.60 -0.19
C ILE A 52 -16.78 0.23 0.96
N TYR A 53 -17.09 -0.38 2.12
CA TYR A 53 -17.60 0.37 3.25
C TYR A 53 -16.52 1.32 3.80
N ASN A 54 -15.26 0.87 3.84
CA ASN A 54 -14.12 1.71 4.22
C ASN A 54 -13.91 2.87 3.24
N GLN A 55 -13.96 2.62 1.92
CA GLN A 55 -13.81 3.64 0.88
C GLN A 55 -14.85 4.77 1.01
N TYR A 56 -16.09 4.44 1.39
CA TYR A 56 -17.18 5.41 1.53
C TYR A 56 -17.35 5.95 2.97
N GLY A 57 -16.41 5.64 3.88
CA GLY A 57 -16.36 6.21 5.22
C GLY A 57 -17.25 5.53 6.26
N TYR A 58 -17.89 4.41 5.92
CA TYR A 58 -18.66 3.59 6.86
C TYR A 58 -17.73 2.63 7.63
N LEU A 59 -16.86 3.21 8.46
CA LEU A 59 -15.73 2.50 9.05
C LEU A 59 -16.13 1.37 10.02
N GLU A 60 -17.21 1.54 10.81
CA GLU A 60 -17.65 0.50 11.75
C GLU A 60 -18.24 -0.74 11.04
N ASP A 61 -18.97 -0.53 9.95
CA ASP A 61 -19.44 -1.61 9.09
C ASP A 61 -18.27 -2.33 8.42
N ALA A 62 -17.27 -1.58 7.96
CA ALA A 62 -16.05 -2.16 7.39
C ALA A 62 -15.31 -3.06 8.41
N VAL A 63 -15.16 -2.59 9.65
CA VAL A 63 -14.61 -3.40 10.76
C VAL A 63 -15.39 -4.71 10.93
N THR A 64 -16.72 -4.64 10.88
CA THR A 64 -17.59 -5.82 11.03
C THR A 64 -17.32 -6.84 9.91
N PHE A 65 -17.27 -6.38 8.66
CA PHE A 65 -17.02 -7.27 7.53
C PHE A 65 -15.61 -7.86 7.53
N TYR A 66 -14.58 -7.06 7.83
CA TYR A 66 -13.21 -7.57 7.90
C TYR A 66 -13.03 -8.59 9.02
N ARG A 67 -13.65 -8.38 10.21
CA ARG A 67 -13.60 -9.36 11.31
C ARG A 67 -14.21 -10.70 10.90
N GLN A 68 -15.38 -10.68 10.27
CA GLN A 68 -16.01 -11.91 9.77
C GLN A 68 -15.14 -12.64 8.74
N ALA A 69 -14.47 -11.91 7.85
CA ALA A 69 -13.55 -12.50 6.89
C ALA A 69 -12.31 -13.11 7.58
N CYS A 70 -11.71 -12.38 8.52
CA CYS A 70 -10.57 -12.86 9.32
C CYS A 70 -10.89 -14.15 10.10
N ASP A 71 -12.09 -14.24 10.69
CA ASP A 71 -12.51 -15.41 11.45
C ASP A 71 -12.62 -16.65 10.54
N ILE A 72 -13.14 -16.47 9.32
CA ILE A 72 -13.21 -17.56 8.34
C ILE A 72 -11.82 -17.95 7.84
N ASP A 73 -10.95 -16.98 7.52
CA ASP A 73 -9.59 -17.29 7.06
C ASP A 73 -8.78 -18.02 8.15
N LEU A 74 -8.99 -17.67 9.42
CA LEU A 74 -8.43 -18.37 10.56
C LEU A 74 -8.94 -19.82 10.64
N GLU A 75 -10.25 -20.06 10.51
CA GLU A 75 -10.83 -21.42 10.46
C GLU A 75 -10.22 -22.26 9.31
N LEU A 76 -9.92 -21.61 8.18
CA LEU A 76 -9.32 -22.23 7.01
C LEU A 76 -7.80 -22.42 7.10
N ASN A 77 -7.14 -21.82 8.10
CA ASN A 77 -5.69 -21.67 8.18
C ASN A 77 -5.09 -21.00 6.93
N ASP A 78 -5.83 -20.09 6.30
CA ASP A 78 -5.35 -19.31 5.16
C ASP A 78 -4.58 -18.08 5.64
N LEU A 79 -3.32 -18.28 6.02
CA LEU A 79 -2.46 -17.21 6.53
C LEU A 79 -2.30 -16.04 5.55
N ARG A 80 -2.44 -16.27 4.23
CA ARG A 80 -2.28 -15.21 3.24
C ARG A 80 -3.47 -14.26 3.27
N ASN A 81 -4.69 -14.79 3.24
CA ASN A 81 -5.90 -13.98 3.30
C ASN A 81 -6.15 -13.43 4.71
N GLU A 82 -5.88 -14.22 5.76
CA GLU A 82 -5.92 -13.74 7.14
C GLU A 82 -5.01 -12.51 7.31
N GLY A 83 -3.76 -12.59 6.84
CA GLY A 83 -2.82 -11.47 6.93
C GLY A 83 -3.29 -10.23 6.15
N LYS A 84 -3.94 -10.40 5.00
CA LYS A 84 -4.51 -9.30 4.21
C LYS A 84 -5.67 -8.64 4.97
N ASP A 85 -6.57 -9.44 5.49
CA ASP A 85 -7.81 -8.98 6.10
C ASP A 85 -7.56 -8.31 7.47
N ARG A 86 -6.63 -8.87 8.25
CA ARG A 86 -6.09 -8.26 9.47
C ARG A 86 -5.40 -6.93 9.19
N SER A 87 -4.68 -6.80 8.07
CA SER A 87 -4.06 -5.52 7.67
C SER A 87 -5.12 -4.45 7.39
N ASN A 88 -6.16 -4.81 6.63
CA ASN A 88 -7.25 -3.89 6.32
C ASN A 88 -7.99 -3.46 7.58
N LEU A 89 -8.30 -4.42 8.45
CA LEU A 89 -8.95 -4.18 9.74
C LEU A 89 -8.12 -3.24 10.62
N ALA A 90 -6.82 -3.49 10.77
CA ALA A 90 -5.92 -2.62 11.53
C ALA A 90 -5.94 -1.17 11.00
N ASN A 91 -5.87 -1.00 9.68
CA ASN A 91 -5.93 0.33 9.06
C ASN A 91 -7.27 1.06 9.32
N THR A 92 -8.40 0.35 9.23
CA THR A 92 -9.71 0.92 9.56
C THR A 92 -9.82 1.28 11.04
N LEU A 93 -9.27 0.47 11.94
CA LEU A 93 -9.25 0.75 13.38
C LEU A 93 -8.39 1.99 13.71
N ILE A 94 -7.27 2.19 13.01
CA ILE A 94 -6.47 3.43 13.12
C ILE A 94 -7.32 4.65 12.76
N ASN A 95 -8.08 4.59 11.67
CA ASN A 95 -8.98 5.68 11.24
C ASN A 95 -10.09 5.95 12.25
N LEU A 96 -10.57 4.91 12.94
CA LEU A 96 -11.51 5.02 14.06
C LEU A 96 -10.85 5.44 15.39
N LYS A 97 -9.53 5.63 15.42
CA LYS A 97 -8.73 5.92 16.63
C LYS A 97 -8.81 4.83 17.71
N ARG A 98 -9.07 3.59 17.31
CA ARG A 98 -9.11 2.40 18.18
C ARG A 98 -7.74 1.72 18.16
N TYR A 99 -6.75 2.40 18.72
CA TYR A 99 -5.34 2.02 18.57
C TYR A 99 -4.99 0.69 19.26
N ASP A 100 -5.57 0.40 20.42
CA ASP A 100 -5.34 -0.86 21.13
C ASP A 100 -5.81 -2.07 20.30
N ASP A 101 -7.02 -1.99 19.75
CA ASP A 101 -7.52 -3.02 18.83
C ASP A 101 -6.63 -3.12 17.58
N ALA A 102 -6.21 -1.99 16.99
CA ALA A 102 -5.37 -1.99 15.80
C ALA A 102 -4.00 -2.66 16.05
N TRP A 103 -3.48 -2.56 17.27
CA TRP A 103 -2.23 -3.20 17.68
C TRP A 103 -2.30 -4.73 17.65
N ASP A 104 -3.39 -5.30 18.13
CA ASP A 104 -3.61 -6.75 18.10
C ASP A 104 -3.69 -7.25 16.66
N GLU A 105 -4.44 -6.52 15.83
CA GLU A 105 -4.66 -6.88 14.43
C GLU A 105 -3.38 -6.76 13.59
N ILE A 106 -2.58 -5.70 13.78
CA ILE A 106 -1.34 -5.52 13.03
C ILE A 106 -0.27 -6.53 13.45
N LYS A 107 -0.20 -6.89 14.73
CA LYS A 107 0.70 -7.93 15.22
C LYS A 107 0.39 -9.27 14.55
N ARG A 108 -0.90 -9.64 14.50
CA ARG A 108 -1.33 -10.87 13.84
C ARG A 108 -1.05 -10.82 12.33
N ALA A 109 -1.30 -9.69 11.67
CA ALA A 109 -1.00 -9.52 10.25
C ALA A 109 0.50 -9.73 9.93
N ILE A 110 1.40 -9.25 10.80
CA ILE A 110 2.85 -9.46 10.66
C ILE A 110 3.17 -10.95 10.80
N GLU A 111 2.64 -11.64 11.81
CA GLU A 111 2.85 -13.08 11.99
C GLU A 111 2.40 -13.88 10.77
N CYS A 112 1.19 -13.62 10.27
CA CYS A 112 0.62 -14.27 9.09
C CYS A 112 1.49 -14.07 7.85
N LYS A 113 2.05 -12.87 7.65
CA LYS A 113 2.81 -12.54 6.44
C LYS A 113 4.30 -12.84 6.53
N SER A 114 4.85 -13.05 7.73
CA SER A 114 6.29 -13.29 7.93
C SER A 114 6.77 -14.63 7.37
N SER A 115 5.87 -15.58 7.13
CA SER A 115 6.18 -16.90 6.55
C SER A 115 6.25 -16.90 5.03
N PHE A 116 6.04 -15.77 4.38
CA PHE A 116 5.98 -15.66 2.92
C PHE A 116 7.07 -14.72 2.40
N ASP A 117 7.52 -15.00 1.17
CA ASP A 117 8.38 -14.09 0.42
C ASP A 117 7.65 -12.78 0.06
N HIS A 118 8.25 -11.97 -0.82
CA HIS A 118 7.70 -10.71 -1.31
C HIS A 118 6.24 -10.77 -1.80
N ALA A 119 5.76 -11.94 -2.21
CA ALA A 119 4.38 -12.18 -2.64
C ALA A 119 3.32 -11.84 -1.58
N ALA A 120 3.67 -11.72 -0.30
CA ALA A 120 2.72 -11.32 0.74
C ALA A 120 2.62 -9.80 0.94
N THR A 121 3.43 -8.98 0.25
CA THR A 121 3.43 -7.50 0.38
C THR A 121 3.62 -7.05 1.83
N ILE A 122 4.55 -7.69 2.55
CA ILE A 122 4.78 -7.44 3.99
C ILE A 122 5.11 -5.97 4.30
N TRP A 123 5.71 -5.23 3.35
CA TRP A 123 5.96 -3.80 3.48
C TRP A 123 4.68 -2.97 3.69
N ASN A 124 3.53 -3.37 3.14
CA ASN A 124 2.26 -2.66 3.37
C ASN A 124 1.83 -2.77 4.84
N VAL A 125 2.15 -3.89 5.50
CA VAL A 125 1.84 -4.09 6.92
C VAL A 125 2.76 -3.26 7.79
N TYR A 126 4.04 -3.16 7.42
CA TYR A 126 4.97 -2.26 8.10
C TYR A 126 4.63 -0.78 7.91
N ASP A 127 4.04 -0.40 6.77
CA ASP A 127 3.53 0.96 6.54
C ASP A 127 2.31 1.27 7.42
N ILE A 128 1.39 0.32 7.57
CA ILE A 128 0.27 0.46 8.52
C ILE A 128 0.78 0.56 9.96
N LEU A 129 1.77 -0.24 10.33
CA LEU A 129 2.43 -0.13 11.64
C LEU A 129 3.09 1.24 11.82
N TYR A 130 3.76 1.77 10.80
CA TYR A 130 4.31 3.14 10.83
C TYR A 130 3.21 4.17 11.14
N ASN A 131 2.07 4.09 10.46
CA ASN A 131 0.94 5.00 10.69
C ASN A 131 0.36 4.87 12.11
N LEU A 132 0.26 3.65 12.64
CA LEU A 132 -0.19 3.40 14.02
C LEU A 132 0.76 4.02 15.06
N GLU A 133 2.07 3.87 14.85
CA GLU A 133 3.10 4.41 15.75
C GLU A 133 3.14 5.94 15.71
N ILE A 134 2.97 6.54 14.53
CA ILE A 134 2.81 8.00 14.41
C ILE A 134 1.56 8.46 15.14
N ALA A 135 0.42 7.78 14.94
CA ALA A 135 -0.85 8.14 15.58
C ALA A 135 -0.81 8.03 17.12
N THR A 136 0.02 7.14 17.65
CA THR A 136 0.22 6.95 19.10
C THR A 136 1.38 7.76 19.68
N GLY A 137 2.13 8.50 18.84
CA GLY A 137 3.21 9.40 19.25
C GLY A 137 4.58 8.72 19.44
N ASN A 138 4.74 7.47 19.05
CA ASN A 138 5.96 6.68 19.20
C ASN A 138 6.91 6.85 18.01
N THR A 139 7.49 8.03 17.84
CA THR A 139 8.32 8.38 16.67
C THR A 139 9.47 7.40 16.42
N LYS A 140 10.18 6.96 17.46
CA LYS A 140 11.27 5.97 17.33
C LYS A 140 10.81 4.62 16.78
N ALA A 141 9.62 4.18 17.17
CA ALA A 141 9.08 2.90 16.72
C ALA A 141 8.49 3.03 15.30
N ALA A 142 7.91 4.19 14.97
CA ALA A 142 7.54 4.54 13.60
C ALA A 142 8.75 4.46 12.66
N GLU A 143 9.88 5.09 13.00
CA GLU A 143 11.11 5.00 12.18
C GLU A 143 11.57 3.55 11.97
N GLN A 144 11.43 2.68 12.98
CA GLN A 144 11.75 1.26 12.84
C GLN A 144 10.79 0.54 11.90
N ALA A 145 9.48 0.81 12.00
CA ALA A 145 8.48 0.26 11.10
C ALA A 145 8.72 0.71 9.66
N TRP A 146 9.01 1.99 9.46
CA TRP A 146 9.38 2.54 8.16
C TRP A 146 10.61 1.86 7.56
N LYS A 147 11.67 1.65 8.36
CA LYS A 147 12.88 0.92 7.91
C LYS A 147 12.55 -0.51 7.48
N LYS A 148 11.68 -1.21 8.22
CA LYS A 148 11.23 -2.56 7.84
C LYS A 148 10.47 -2.54 6.52
N ALA A 149 9.58 -1.56 6.31
CA ALA A 149 8.88 -1.38 5.05
C ALA A 149 9.85 -1.11 3.88
N PHE A 150 10.77 -0.17 4.08
CA PHE A 150 11.82 0.19 3.13
C PHE A 150 12.65 -1.04 2.73
N THR A 151 13.22 -1.77 3.69
CA THR A 151 14.08 -2.93 3.40
C THR A 151 13.30 -4.04 2.69
N ALA A 152 12.07 -4.33 3.13
CA ALA A 152 11.26 -5.37 2.51
C ALA A 152 10.89 -5.04 1.05
N TYR A 153 10.55 -3.77 0.77
CA TYR A 153 10.23 -3.31 -0.58
C TYR A 153 11.50 -3.20 -1.46
N LEU A 154 12.63 -2.73 -0.92
CA LEU A 154 13.91 -2.65 -1.63
C LEU A 154 14.36 -4.03 -2.13
N ASN A 155 14.31 -5.05 -1.26
CA ASN A 155 14.66 -6.42 -1.65
C ASN A 155 13.75 -6.89 -2.80
N CYS A 156 12.45 -6.65 -2.70
CA CYS A 156 11.50 -7.00 -3.76
C CYS A 156 11.80 -6.29 -5.08
N ARG A 157 12.17 -5.00 -5.02
CA ARG A 157 12.55 -4.21 -6.21
C ARG A 157 13.84 -4.72 -6.84
N LYS A 158 14.83 -5.11 -6.04
CA LYS A 158 16.10 -5.71 -6.50
C LYS A 158 15.88 -7.08 -7.17
N ASP A 159 14.86 -7.83 -6.75
CA ASP A 159 14.43 -9.08 -7.40
C ASP A 159 13.58 -8.86 -8.67
N GLY A 160 13.35 -7.61 -9.08
CA GLY A 160 12.61 -7.25 -10.30
C GLY A 160 11.10 -7.13 -10.13
N GLY A 161 10.56 -7.25 -8.91
CA GLY A 161 9.14 -7.03 -8.61
C GLY A 161 8.77 -5.53 -8.61
N TYR A 162 7.47 -5.22 -8.69
CA TYR A 162 6.89 -3.89 -8.40
C TYR A 162 7.47 -2.66 -9.14
N GLY A 163 8.11 -2.83 -10.30
CA GLY A 163 8.62 -1.70 -11.09
C GLY A 163 7.57 -0.84 -11.82
N GLN A 164 6.27 -1.09 -11.58
CA GLN A 164 5.15 -0.38 -12.24
C GLN A 164 4.33 0.46 -11.26
N THR A 165 4.81 0.66 -10.02
CA THR A 165 4.15 1.57 -9.08
C THR A 165 4.29 3.02 -9.56
N ASN A 166 3.38 3.90 -9.11
CA ASN A 166 3.46 5.32 -9.44
C ASN A 166 4.82 5.93 -9.04
N SER A 167 5.36 5.53 -7.89
CA SER A 167 6.70 5.91 -7.44
C SER A 167 7.80 5.46 -8.42
N ALA A 168 7.76 4.20 -8.85
CA ALA A 168 8.73 3.66 -9.81
C ALA A 168 8.65 4.38 -11.17
N GLN A 169 7.44 4.67 -11.64
CA GLN A 169 7.22 5.38 -12.90
C GLN A 169 7.76 6.81 -12.85
N ILE A 170 7.49 7.57 -11.78
CA ILE A 170 8.01 8.93 -11.60
C ILE A 170 9.53 8.94 -11.63
N VAL A 171 10.16 8.06 -10.84
CA VAL A 171 11.63 8.01 -10.75
C VAL A 171 12.26 7.49 -12.04
N GLU A 172 11.64 6.53 -12.74
CA GLU A 172 12.12 6.04 -14.03
C GLU A 172 12.02 7.10 -15.13
N MET A 173 10.95 7.92 -15.15
CA MET A 173 10.86 9.08 -16.04
C MET A 173 12.03 10.04 -15.79
N PHE A 174 12.29 10.36 -14.52
CA PHE A 174 13.39 11.24 -14.14
C PHE A 174 14.76 10.67 -14.54
N ARG A 175 14.99 9.39 -14.27
CA ARG A 175 16.21 8.66 -14.67
C ARG A 175 16.46 8.73 -16.17
N ARG A 176 15.42 8.57 -17.00
CA ARG A 176 15.52 8.67 -18.47
C ARG A 176 15.91 10.07 -18.90
N GLY A 177 15.32 11.10 -18.30
CA GLY A 177 15.68 12.49 -18.58
C GLY A 177 17.16 12.78 -18.31
N ILE A 178 17.70 12.32 -17.17
CA ILE A 178 19.13 12.47 -16.85
C ILE A 178 19.99 11.77 -17.89
N LYS A 179 19.66 10.52 -18.24
CA LYS A 179 20.43 9.74 -19.22
C LYS A 179 20.47 10.39 -20.61
N GLN A 180 19.43 11.12 -20.97
CA GLN A 180 19.30 11.80 -22.27
C GLN A 180 19.85 13.24 -22.25
N GLU A 181 20.41 13.69 -21.12
CA GLU A 181 20.85 15.09 -20.89
C GLU A 181 19.73 16.12 -21.14
N ASN A 182 18.46 15.70 -21.03
CA ASN A 182 17.32 16.53 -21.37
C ASN A 182 16.89 17.43 -20.20
N SER A 183 17.78 18.35 -19.84
CA SER A 183 17.62 19.22 -18.66
C SER A 183 16.37 20.11 -18.75
N SER A 184 16.02 20.58 -19.96
CA SER A 184 14.84 21.44 -20.16
C SER A 184 13.51 20.70 -19.96
N GLU A 185 13.43 19.43 -20.35
CA GLU A 185 12.24 18.59 -20.10
C GLU A 185 12.05 18.33 -18.60
N LEU A 186 13.15 18.07 -17.87
CA LEU A 186 13.12 17.89 -16.42
C LEU A 186 12.73 19.18 -15.69
N GLU A 187 13.26 20.33 -16.11
CA GLU A 187 12.88 21.64 -15.55
C GLU A 187 11.40 21.95 -15.78
N THR A 188 10.90 21.71 -16.99
CA THR A 188 9.47 21.87 -17.31
C THR A 188 8.60 20.95 -16.44
N MET A 189 9.04 19.71 -16.19
CA MET A 189 8.34 18.79 -15.30
C MET A 189 8.25 19.34 -13.88
N PHE A 190 9.33 19.90 -13.32
CA PHE A 190 9.32 20.50 -11.98
C PHE A 190 8.42 21.74 -11.90
N GLU A 191 8.37 22.57 -12.94
CA GLU A 191 7.46 23.72 -12.99
C GLU A 191 6.00 23.27 -12.99
N GLN A 192 5.66 22.24 -13.78
CA GLN A 192 4.30 21.69 -13.81
C GLN A 192 3.89 21.13 -12.45
N VAL A 193 4.78 20.34 -11.83
CA VAL A 193 4.58 19.73 -10.52
C VAL A 193 4.41 20.79 -9.42
N SER A 194 5.15 21.89 -9.48
CA SER A 194 5.06 22.99 -8.50
C SER A 194 3.70 23.66 -8.48
N ASN A 195 2.94 23.56 -9.57
CA ASN A 195 1.58 24.10 -9.70
C ASN A 195 0.48 23.09 -9.36
N MET A 196 0.83 21.84 -9.06
CA MET A 196 -0.14 20.79 -8.70
C MET A 196 -0.39 20.74 -7.19
N ASP A 197 -1.63 20.48 -6.81
CA ASP A 197 -1.97 20.19 -5.41
C ASP A 197 -1.58 18.75 -5.06
N LEU A 198 -0.32 18.58 -4.65
CA LEU A 198 0.25 17.30 -4.26
C LEU A 198 0.21 17.09 -2.74
N THR A 199 0.12 15.82 -2.33
CA THR A 199 0.37 15.44 -0.93
C THR A 199 1.78 15.85 -0.49
N GLU A 200 1.97 16.15 0.81
CA GLU A 200 3.27 16.56 1.36
C GLU A 200 4.39 15.53 1.08
N ASN A 201 4.08 14.24 1.16
CA ASN A 201 5.05 13.19 0.85
C ASN A 201 5.52 13.25 -0.62
N LYS A 202 4.61 13.58 -1.55
CA LYS A 202 4.96 13.74 -2.97
C LYS A 202 5.75 15.03 -3.22
N LYS A 203 5.40 16.14 -2.58
CA LYS A 203 6.21 17.38 -2.62
C LYS A 203 7.63 17.10 -2.12
N LEU A 204 7.76 16.32 -1.05
CA LEU A 204 9.05 15.93 -0.50
C LEU A 204 9.86 15.11 -1.51
N LEU A 205 9.28 14.10 -2.16
CA LEU A 205 9.96 13.34 -3.22
C LEU A 205 10.51 14.26 -4.32
N PHE A 206 9.69 15.17 -4.85
CA PHE A 206 10.14 16.10 -5.89
C PHE A 206 11.25 17.03 -5.40
N SER A 207 11.19 17.51 -4.16
CA SER A 207 12.29 18.31 -3.59
C SER A 207 13.61 17.53 -3.56
N LYS A 208 13.59 16.23 -3.23
CA LYS A 208 14.78 15.38 -3.26
C LYS A 208 15.26 15.12 -4.68
N LEU A 209 14.36 14.85 -5.62
CA LEU A 209 14.71 14.69 -7.04
C LEU A 209 15.35 15.97 -7.61
N LYS A 210 14.90 17.15 -7.18
CA LYS A 210 15.52 18.42 -7.58
C LYS A 210 16.96 18.54 -7.05
N LEU A 211 17.22 18.16 -5.80
CA LEU A 211 18.59 18.08 -5.27
C LEU A 211 19.47 17.13 -6.08
N VAL A 212 18.92 15.99 -6.51
CA VAL A 212 19.62 15.05 -7.40
C VAL A 212 19.89 15.69 -8.77
N LEU A 213 18.93 16.42 -9.35
CA LEU A 213 19.17 17.15 -10.60
C LEU A 213 20.31 18.16 -10.46
N ASP A 214 20.37 18.85 -9.32
CA ASP A 214 21.37 19.87 -9.01
C ASP A 214 22.75 19.29 -8.62
N GLY A 215 22.95 17.97 -8.76
CA GLY A 215 24.25 17.31 -8.59
C GLY A 215 24.46 16.59 -7.26
N ASN A 216 23.47 16.55 -6.36
CA ASN A 216 23.60 15.80 -5.11
C ASN A 216 23.52 14.29 -5.38
N ARG A 217 24.51 13.54 -4.88
CA ARG A 217 24.62 12.07 -5.03
C ARG A 217 24.65 11.34 -3.69
N ASP A 218 24.33 12.03 -2.60
CA ASP A 218 24.29 11.41 -1.28
C ASP A 218 23.10 10.45 -1.19
N ILE A 219 23.40 9.15 -1.09
CA ILE A 219 22.42 8.07 -0.93
C ILE A 219 21.57 8.26 0.33
N SER A 220 22.09 8.98 1.34
CA SER A 220 21.35 9.30 2.57
C SER A 220 20.12 10.18 2.33
N LEU A 221 20.01 10.85 1.17
CA LEU A 221 18.80 11.59 0.78
C LEU A 221 17.54 10.72 0.76
N ALA A 222 17.69 9.41 0.52
CA ALA A 222 16.59 8.45 0.55
C ALA A 222 16.20 8.02 1.97
N MET A 223 17.01 8.31 3.00
CA MET A 223 16.75 7.96 4.40
C MET A 223 15.99 9.07 5.16
N ASP A 224 15.04 9.71 4.48
CA ASP A 224 14.14 10.71 5.06
C ASP A 224 12.81 10.04 5.40
N TYR A 225 12.50 9.87 6.70
CA TYR A 225 11.29 9.19 7.16
C TYR A 225 9.99 9.95 6.82
N GLY A 226 10.08 11.21 6.35
CA GLY A 226 8.94 11.92 5.78
C GLY A 226 8.55 11.40 4.39
N LEU A 227 9.45 10.70 3.68
CA LEU A 227 9.12 10.07 2.41
C LEU A 227 8.24 8.84 2.65
N ASN A 228 7.32 8.58 1.73
CA ASN A 228 6.74 7.25 1.64
C ASN A 228 7.86 6.23 1.36
N TYR A 229 7.81 5.05 1.98
CA TYR A 229 8.88 4.05 1.85
C TYR A 229 9.11 3.62 0.38
N GLN A 230 8.09 3.62 -0.49
CA GLN A 230 8.25 3.33 -1.92
C GLN A 230 9.04 4.43 -2.61
N ASP A 231 8.68 5.71 -2.36
CA ASP A 231 9.39 6.87 -2.90
C ASP A 231 10.86 6.88 -2.48
N ALA A 232 11.13 6.56 -1.21
CA ALA A 232 12.47 6.42 -0.69
C ALA A 232 13.26 5.30 -1.37
N VAL A 233 12.65 4.13 -1.59
CA VAL A 233 13.34 3.02 -2.28
C VAL A 233 13.65 3.36 -3.73
N GLU A 234 12.73 3.95 -4.47
CA GLU A 234 13.00 4.30 -5.87
C GLU A 234 14.07 5.40 -5.95
N LEU A 235 14.03 6.40 -5.06
CA LEU A 235 15.09 7.41 -4.94
C LEU A 235 16.45 6.77 -4.59
N HIS A 236 16.48 5.80 -3.68
CA HIS A 236 17.69 5.06 -3.32
C HIS A 236 18.28 4.32 -4.53
N LEU A 237 17.45 3.60 -5.29
CA LEU A 237 17.88 2.88 -6.49
C LEU A 237 18.38 3.83 -7.59
N LEU A 238 17.76 5.00 -7.74
CA LEU A 238 18.24 6.05 -8.64
C LEU A 238 19.63 6.55 -8.23
N LEU A 239 19.84 6.83 -6.95
CA LEU A 239 21.12 7.30 -6.42
C LEU A 239 22.22 6.25 -6.54
N GLU A 240 21.94 4.98 -6.22
CA GLU A 240 22.84 3.84 -6.48
C GLU A 240 23.25 3.81 -7.95
N TRP A 241 22.29 3.91 -8.87
CA TRP A 241 22.56 3.90 -10.31
C TRP A 241 23.41 5.08 -10.79
N LEU A 242 23.17 6.30 -10.29
CA LEU A 242 23.95 7.49 -10.66
C LEU A 242 25.41 7.35 -10.21
N VAL A 243 25.63 6.92 -8.96
CA VAL A 243 26.96 6.68 -8.40
C VAL A 243 27.71 5.61 -9.21
N GLU A 244 27.05 4.51 -9.56
CA GLU A 244 27.63 3.46 -10.40
C GLU A 244 28.01 3.94 -11.81
N LYS A 245 27.32 4.95 -12.34
CA LYS A 245 27.59 5.52 -13.67
C LYS A 245 28.55 6.71 -13.64
N GLY A 246 28.94 7.21 -12.47
CA GLY A 246 29.76 8.41 -12.34
C GLY A 246 29.06 9.67 -12.88
N LEU A 247 27.72 9.69 -12.82
CA LEU A 247 26.86 10.80 -13.23
C LEU A 247 26.48 11.66 -12.03
#